data_AF-A0A7W1AT27-F1
#
_entry.id   AF-A0A7W1AT27-F1
#
_cell.length_a   1.000
_cell.length_b   1.000
_cell.length_c   1.000
_cell.angle_alpha   90.00
_cell.angle_beta   90.00
_cell.angle_gamma   90.00
#
_symmetry.space_group_name_H-M   'P 1'
#
loop_
_entity.id
_entity.type
_entity.pdbx_description
1 polymer ?
#
loop_
_entity_poly.entity_id
_entity_poly.type
_entity_poly.pdbx_seq_one_letter_code
_entity_poly.pdbx_strand_id
1 'polypeptide(L)' 'MPEPRPDVMILCGGRGARLQEHTQTLPKPLVEIGGRPIVWHVIRIYAAQGFRRFLLLTG' A
#
# COMPACT_ATOMS: atom_id res chain seq x y z
N MET A 1 -20.53 0.87 20.87
CA MET A 1 -19.76 -0.31 20.41
C MET A 1 -18.39 0.19 19.98
N PRO A 2 -17.27 -0.48 20.31
CA PRO A 2 -15.97 0.01 19.87
C PRO A 2 -15.86 -0.07 18.34
N GLU A 3 -15.33 0.99 17.73
CA GLU A 3 -15.02 1.01 16.29
C GLU A 3 -14.11 -0.16 15.95
N PRO A 4 -14.38 -0.88 14.85
CA PRO A 4 -13.61 -2.06 14.51
C PRO A 4 -12.18 -1.60 14.15
N ARG A 5 -11.14 -2.20 14.74
CA ARG A 5 -9.72 -1.80 14.57
C ARG A 5 -9.06 -2.49 13.36
N PRO A 6 -8.29 -1.80 12.51
CA PRO A 6 -7.61 -2.45 11.40
C PRO A 6 -6.60 -3.48 11.91
N ASP A 7 -6.47 -4.59 11.19
CA ASP A 7 -5.51 -5.64 11.55
C ASP A 7 -4.11 -5.29 11.04
N VAL A 8 -4.04 -4.54 9.93
CA VAL A 8 -2.80 -4.15 9.25
C VAL A 8 -2.86 -2.69 8.84
N MET A 9 -1.81 -1.93 9.17
CA MET A 9 -1.61 -0.55 8.72
C MET A 9 -0.46 -0.51 7.71
N ILE A 10 -0.69 0.04 6.51
CA ILE A 10 0.30 0.13 5.44
C ILE A 10 0.64 1.60 5.19
N LEU A 11 1.88 1.99 5.49
CA LEU A 11 2.38 3.34 5.24
C LEU A 11 2.63 3.55 3.74
N CYS A 12 1.79 4.39 3.13
CA CYS A 12 1.79 4.69 1.70
C CYS A 12 2.17 6.15 1.37
N GLY A 13 2.23 7.04 2.37
CA GLY A 13 2.46 8.48 2.21
C GLY A 13 3.92 8.93 2.01
N GLY A 14 4.85 8.04 1.66
CA GLY A 14 6.24 8.42 1.42
C GLY A 14 6.39 9.22 0.13
N ARG A 15 6.97 10.44 0.19
CA ARG A 15 7.17 11.38 -0.93
C ARG A 15 8.00 10.86 -2.13
N GLY A 16 8.49 9.63 -2.06
CA GLY A 16 9.10 8.95 -3.21
C GLY A 16 10.52 9.39 -3.60
N ALA A 17 11.15 10.28 -2.85
CA ALA A 17 12.36 11.05 -3.23
C ALA A 17 13.56 10.25 -3.79
N ARG A 18 13.73 8.96 -3.49
CA ARG A 18 14.82 8.12 -4.06
C ARG A 18 14.54 7.49 -5.43
N LEU A 19 13.34 7.69 -6.01
CA LEU A 19 12.91 7.10 -7.30
C LEU A 19 12.21 8.15 -8.18
N GLN A 20 12.29 9.43 -7.79
CA GLN A 20 11.70 10.56 -8.53
C GLN A 20 12.37 10.81 -9.88
N GLU A 21 13.47 10.13 -10.19
CA GLU A 21 14.19 10.27 -11.46
C GLU A 21 13.49 9.57 -12.63
N HIS A 22 12.51 8.67 -12.40
CA HIS A 22 11.94 7.84 -13.49
C HIS A 22 10.41 7.80 -13.61
N THR A 23 9.63 8.32 -12.66
CA THR A 23 8.16 8.32 -12.74
C THR A 23 7.58 9.61 -12.18
N GLN A 24 7.35 10.60 -13.05
CA GLN A 24 6.89 11.94 -12.63
C GLN A 24 5.38 12.03 -12.33
N THR A 25 4.58 10.98 -12.55
CA THR A 25 3.11 11.10 -12.54
C THR A 25 2.36 10.13 -11.62
N LEU A 26 2.98 9.04 -11.14
CA LEU A 26 2.27 8.03 -10.34
C LEU A 26 2.89 7.85 -8.94
N PRO A 27 2.12 7.94 -7.85
CA PRO A 27 2.60 7.57 -6.52
C PRO A 27 3.13 6.13 -6.49
N LYS A 28 4.28 5.91 -5.84
CA LYS A 28 4.93 4.58 -5.77
C LYS A 28 3.99 3.43 -5.39
N PRO A 29 3.08 3.54 -4.40
CA PRO A 29 2.18 2.44 -4.05
C PRO A 29 1.31 1.96 -5.22
N LEU A 30 1.10 2.82 -6.22
CA LEU A 30 0.30 2.54 -7.41
C LEU A 30 1.11 2.04 -8.61
N VAL A 31 2.44 2.08 -8.56
CA VAL A 31 3.29 1.56 -9.65
C VAL A 31 2.99 0.08 -9.85
N GLU A 32 2.83 -0.33 -11.11
CA GLU A 32 2.50 -1.70 -11.44
C GLU A 32 3.75 -2.60 -11.47
N ILE A 33 3.60 -3.80 -10.91
CA ILE A 33 4.54 -4.91 -11.03
C ILE A 33 3.72 -6.13 -11.45
N GLY A 34 4.04 -6.74 -12.59
CA GLY A 34 3.31 -7.92 -13.08
C GLY A 34 1.81 -7.67 -13.29
N GLY A 35 1.42 -6.47 -13.76
CA GLY A 35 0.03 -6.10 -14.04
C GLY A 35 -0.83 -5.79 -12.81
N ARG A 36 -0.23 -5.61 -11.62
CA ARG A 36 -0.91 -5.20 -10.39
C ARG A 36 -0.09 -4.14 -9.64
N PRO A 37 -0.73 -3.15 -8.97
CA PRO A 37 -0.02 -2.16 -8.16
C PRO A 37 0.81 -2.76 -7.03
N ILE A 38 1.90 -2.11 -6.63
CA ILE A 38 2.72 -2.52 -5.46
C ILE A 38 1.85 -2.75 -4.22
N VAL A 39 0.92 -1.85 -3.91
CA VAL A 39 0.04 -1.98 -2.74
C VAL A 39 -0.82 -3.24 -2.80
N TRP A 40 -1.21 -3.69 -4.00
CA TRP A 40 -1.95 -4.95 -4.16
C TRP A 40 -1.10 -6.14 -3.71
N HIS A 41 0.17 -6.18 -4.09
CA HIS A 41 1.09 -7.25 -3.68
C HIS A 41 1.27 -7.28 -2.16
N VAL A 42 1.43 -6.13 -1.52
CA VAL A 42 1.54 -6.03 -0.05
C VAL A 42 0.27 -6.52 0.63
N ILE A 43 -0.91 -6.08 0.18
CA ILE A 43 -2.20 -6.55 0.72
C ILE A 43 -2.32 -8.08 0.56
N ARG A 44 -1.91 -8.63 -0.58
CA ARG A 44 -1.99 -10.09 -0.83
C ARG A 44 -1.14 -10.92 0.12
N ILE A 45 0.04 -10.43 0.51
CA ILE A 45 0.92 -11.11 1.48
C ILE A 45 0.20 -11.29 2.83
N TYR A 46 -0.39 -10.21 3.34
CA TYR A 46 -1.10 -10.24 4.62
C TYR A 46 -2.47 -10.91 4.52
N ALA A 47 -3.16 -10.78 3.38
CA ALA A 47 -4.42 -11.47 3.15
C ALA A 47 -4.24 -13.00 3.16
N ALA A 48 -3.12 -13.50 2.66
CA ALA A 48 -2.77 -14.93 2.73
C ALA A 48 -2.56 -15.43 4.18
N GLN A 49 -2.30 -14.52 5.12
CA GLN A 49 -2.16 -14.82 6.56
C GLN A 49 -3.50 -14.70 7.32
N GLY A 50 -4.60 -14.39 6.63
CA GLY A 50 -5.93 -14.29 7.23
C GLY A 50 -6.37 -12.87 7.60
N PHE A 51 -5.51 -11.85 7.42
CA PHE A 51 -5.87 -10.46 7.68
C PHE A 51 -6.86 -9.94 6.64
N ARG A 52 -7.88 -9.21 7.09
CA ARG A 52 -8.98 -8.74 6.22
C ARG A 52 -9.18 -7.23 6.26
N ARG A 53 -8.66 -6.56 7.28
CA ARG A 53 -8.91 -5.13 7.50
C ARG A 53 -7.62 -4.33 7.41
N PHE A 54 -7.49 -3.63 6.29
CA PHE A 54 -6.30 -2.85 5.94
C PHE A 54 -6.59 -1.36 6.04
N LEU A 55 -5.71 -0.62 6.71
CA LEU A 55 -5.72 0.84 6.70
C LEU A 55 -4.49 1.33 5.93
N LEU A 56 -4.74 2.05 4.83
CA LEU A 56 -3.67 2.71 4.08
C LEU A 56 -3.44 4.09 4.67
N LEU A 57 -2.24 4.31 5.19
CA LEU A 57 -1.82 5.58 5.75
C LEU A 57 -1.15 6.39 4.63
N THR A 58 -1.94 7.21 3.97
CA THR A 58 -1.50 8.14 2.90
C THR A 58 -1.10 9.49 3.49
N GLY A 59 -0.38 10.31 2.73
CA GLY A 59 0.04 11.67 3.09
C GLY A 59 0.09 12.57 1.88
#